data_AF-A0A7C5NFI8-F1
#
_entry.id   AF-A0A7C5NFI8-F1
#
_cell.length_a   1.000
_cell.length_b   1.000
_cell.length_c   1.000
_cell.angle_alpha   90.00
_cell.angle_beta   90.00
_cell.angle_gamma   90.00
#
_symmetry.space_group_name_H-M   'P 1'
#
loop_
_entity.id
_entity.type
_entity.pdbx_description
1 polymer ?
#
loop_
_entity_poly.entity_id
_entity_poly.type
_entity_poly.pdbx_seq_one_letter_code
_entity_poly.pdbx_strand_id
1 'polypeptide(L)'
;MKALNRQVFLALATVAWADGQLAPDERDGILQAARSAGFDDADVDALSKSIEAPVSLSSLDLRKLSALDRVFVYAMAEWLARIDNQLDPKEQVALDELGAFLMLSERVRTKARDAVQEIARLPTGNRPDRFDLVGLRSLLEQRM
;
A
#
# COMPACT_ATOMS: atom_id res chain seq x y z
N MET A 1 4.30 -11.21 -12.44
CA MET A 1 4.64 -9.86 -11.95
C MET A 1 6.07 -9.90 -11.44
N LYS A 2 6.92 -8.89 -11.75
CA LYS A 2 8.24 -8.76 -11.11
C LYS A 2 8.03 -8.45 -9.62
N ALA A 3 8.92 -8.90 -8.74
CA ALA A 3 8.84 -8.56 -7.32
C ALA A 3 8.70 -7.05 -7.13
N LEU A 4 7.76 -6.64 -6.27
CA LEU A 4 7.52 -5.22 -5.99
C LEU A 4 8.74 -4.61 -5.31
N ASN A 5 8.93 -3.30 -5.48
CA ASN A 5 10.01 -2.63 -4.78
C ASN A 5 9.71 -2.55 -3.28
N ARG A 6 10.69 -2.81 -2.42
CA ARG A 6 10.57 -2.64 -0.96
C ARG A 6 10.02 -1.27 -0.53
N GLN A 7 10.31 -0.23 -1.32
CA GLN A 7 9.78 1.12 -1.10
C GLN A 7 8.24 1.16 -1.07
N VAL A 8 7.57 0.21 -1.75
CA VAL A 8 6.11 0.06 -1.70
C VAL A 8 5.66 -0.22 -0.28
N PHE A 9 6.20 -1.27 0.35
CA PHE A 9 5.79 -1.70 1.69
C PHE A 9 6.21 -0.72 2.79
N LEU A 10 7.34 -0.04 2.62
CA LEU A 10 7.73 1.05 3.51
C LEU A 10 6.73 2.21 3.46
N ALA A 11 6.20 2.54 2.28
CA ALA A 11 5.17 3.56 2.14
C ALA A 11 3.82 3.13 2.74
N LEU A 12 3.50 1.83 2.74
CA LEU A 12 2.32 1.34 3.47
C LEU A 12 2.52 1.51 4.98
N ALA A 13 3.70 1.16 5.48
CA ALA A 13 4.03 1.35 6.88
C ALA A 13 3.98 2.82 7.31
N THR A 14 4.34 3.79 6.45
CA THR A 14 4.21 5.21 6.81
C THR A 14 2.75 5.61 7.07
N VAL A 15 1.79 5.01 6.35
CA VAL A 15 0.36 5.28 6.54
C VAL A 15 -0.16 4.55 7.76
N ALA A 16 0.21 3.28 7.95
CA ALA A 16 -0.20 2.52 9.12
C ALA A 16 0.31 3.15 10.44
N TRP A 17 1.49 3.77 10.43
CA TRP A 17 2.02 4.52 11.59
C TRP A 17 1.36 5.89 11.84
N ALA A 18 0.36 6.31 11.05
CA ALA A 18 -0.20 7.66 11.09
C ALA A 18 -0.81 8.05 12.43
N ASP A 19 -1.37 7.09 13.17
CA ASP A 19 -1.97 7.32 14.48
C ASP A 19 -0.94 7.28 15.63
N GLY A 20 0.31 6.90 15.33
CA GLY A 20 1.42 6.76 16.27
C GLY A 20 1.71 5.32 16.72
N GLN A 21 0.98 4.33 16.21
CA GLN A 21 1.21 2.90 16.45
C GLN A 21 1.10 2.12 15.14
N LEU A 22 1.62 0.89 15.13
CA LEU A 22 1.38 -0.07 14.05
C LEU A 22 0.69 -1.27 14.67
N ALA A 23 -0.57 -1.51 14.32
CA ALA A 23 -1.32 -2.62 14.88
C ALA A 23 -0.76 -3.97 14.38
N PRO A 24 -0.85 -5.05 15.18
CA PRO A 24 -0.39 -6.38 14.75
C PRO A 24 -1.00 -6.85 13.42
N ASP A 25 -2.30 -6.62 13.22
CA ASP A 25 -3.01 -7.04 12.01
C ASP A 25 -2.54 -6.25 10.76
N GLU A 26 -2.23 -4.97 10.92
CA GLU A 26 -1.68 -4.14 9.84
C GLU A 26 -0.25 -4.57 9.48
N ARG A 27 0.57 -4.85 10.50
CA ARG A 27 1.91 -5.41 10.31
C ARG A 27 1.83 -6.72 9.52
N ASP A 28 0.97 -7.63 9.95
CA ASP A 28 0.79 -8.93 9.29
C ASP A 28 0.26 -8.76 7.86
N GLY A 29 -0.67 -7.82 7.64
CA GLY A 29 -1.16 -7.44 6.31
C GLY A 29 -0.03 -6.97 5.38
N ILE A 30 0.85 -6.09 5.85
CA ILE A 30 2.00 -5.59 5.09
C ILE A 30 2.97 -6.74 4.74
N LEU A 31 3.30 -7.59 5.71
CA LEU A 31 4.22 -8.72 5.50
C LEU A 31 3.63 -9.77 4.56
N GLN A 32 2.33 -10.06 4.68
CA GLN A 32 1.63 -10.97 3.79
C GLN A 32 1.53 -10.43 2.37
N ALA A 33 1.34 -9.11 2.20
CA ALA A 33 1.40 -8.46 0.91
C ALA A 33 2.81 -8.57 0.29
N ALA A 34 3.87 -8.42 1.08
CA ALA A 34 5.25 -8.59 0.63
C ALA A 34 5.54 -10.02 0.15
N ARG A 35 5.12 -11.04 0.92
CA ARG A 35 5.21 -12.45 0.52
C ARG A 35 4.45 -12.70 -0.80
N SER A 36 3.22 -12.20 -0.90
CA SER A 36 2.40 -12.34 -2.11
C SER A 36 3.00 -11.64 -3.33
N ALA A 37 3.82 -10.62 -3.09
CA ALA A 37 4.60 -9.94 -4.12
C ALA A 37 5.92 -10.64 -4.48
N GLY A 38 6.23 -11.78 -3.85
CA GLY A 38 7.39 -12.61 -4.15
C GLY A 38 8.64 -12.30 -3.32
N PHE A 39 8.50 -11.66 -2.15
CA PHE A 39 9.61 -11.54 -1.20
C PHE A 39 9.91 -12.92 -0.59
N ASP A 40 11.18 -13.27 -0.46
CA ASP A 40 11.60 -14.44 0.28
C ASP A 40 11.60 -14.19 1.80
N ASP A 41 11.86 -15.22 2.60
CA ASP A 41 11.80 -15.12 4.06
C ASP A 41 12.82 -14.11 4.61
N ALA A 42 14.01 -14.01 4.00
CA ALA A 42 15.04 -13.07 4.44
C ALA A 42 14.64 -11.61 4.16
N ASP A 43 14.04 -11.35 3.00
CA ASP A 43 13.51 -10.04 2.64
C ASP A 43 12.30 -9.64 3.50
N VAL A 44 11.42 -10.59 3.83
CA VAL A 44 10.29 -10.37 4.75
C VAL A 44 10.79 -10.05 6.15
N ASP A 45 11.78 -10.78 6.67
CA ASP A 45 12.38 -10.52 7.98
C ASP A 45 13.04 -9.14 8.04
N ALA A 46 13.74 -8.75 6.96
CA ALA A 46 14.36 -7.44 6.86
C ALA A 46 13.31 -6.31 6.81
N LEU A 47 12.19 -6.52 6.10
CA LEU A 47 11.07 -5.60 6.08
C LEU A 47 10.42 -5.48 7.46
N SER A 48 10.13 -6.63 8.10
CA SER A 48 9.52 -6.73 9.43
C SER A 48 10.28 -5.89 10.46
N LYS A 49 11.61 -6.01 10.50
CA LYS A 49 12.46 -5.19 11.38
C LYS A 49 12.44 -3.70 11.06
N SER A 50 12.19 -3.33 9.81
CA SER A 50 12.24 -1.92 9.39
C SER A 50 10.96 -1.16 9.68
N ILE A 51 9.85 -1.87 9.86
CA ILE A 51 8.54 -1.28 10.16
C ILE A 51 8.21 -1.35 11.65
N GLU A 52 9.11 -1.89 12.49
CA GLU A 52 8.99 -1.90 13.96
C GLU A 52 9.07 -0.51 14.60
N ALA A 53 9.60 0.46 13.86
CA ALA A 53 9.63 1.86 14.27
C ALA A 53 8.91 2.72 13.23
N PRO A 54 8.44 3.92 13.61
CA PRO A 54 7.79 4.84 12.68
C PRO A 54 8.63 5.07 11.42
N VAL A 55 8.01 4.84 10.26
CA VAL A 55 8.65 5.07 8.97
C VAL A 55 8.25 6.46 8.48
N SER A 56 9.24 7.30 8.18
CA SER A 56 8.97 8.63 7.62
C SER A 56 8.82 8.57 6.10
N LEU A 57 7.87 9.33 5.55
CA LEU A 57 7.75 9.53 4.09
C LEU A 57 9.07 10.02 3.47
N SER A 58 9.83 10.87 4.18
CA SER A 58 11.12 11.39 3.69
C SER A 58 12.21 10.33 3.53
N SER A 59 12.04 9.14 4.12
CA SER A 59 12.95 8.01 3.96
C SER A 59 12.74 7.24 2.66
N LEU A 60 11.63 7.49 1.96
CA LEU A 60 11.26 6.79 0.74
C LEU A 60 12.03 7.32 -0.47
N ASP A 61 12.59 6.42 -1.28
CA ASP A 61 13.31 6.76 -2.51
C ASP A 61 12.41 6.64 -3.75
N LEU A 62 11.75 7.75 -4.08
CA LEU A 62 10.84 7.86 -5.23
C LEU A 62 11.51 7.59 -6.58
N ARG A 63 12.84 7.66 -6.68
CA ARG A 63 13.57 7.37 -7.93
C ARG A 63 13.55 5.89 -8.26
N LYS A 64 13.28 5.04 -7.26
CA LYS A 64 13.14 3.59 -7.40
C LYS A 64 11.71 3.15 -7.75
N LEU A 65 10.78 4.10 -7.89
CA LEU A 65 9.38 3.86 -8.22
C LEU A 65 9.05 4.48 -9.59
N SER A 66 8.56 3.66 -10.52
CA SER A 66 7.96 4.15 -11.75
C SER A 66 6.68 4.95 -11.47
N ALA A 67 6.17 5.69 -12.45
CA ALA A 67 4.91 6.42 -12.31
C ALA A 67 3.76 5.50 -11.89
N LEU A 68 3.68 4.32 -12.52
CA LEU A 68 2.70 3.31 -12.17
C LEU A 68 2.94 2.71 -10.78
N ASP A 69 4.19 2.49 -10.37
CA ASP A 69 4.47 2.02 -9.01
C ASP A 69 3.96 3.03 -7.98
N ARG A 70 4.11 4.33 -8.22
CA ARG A 70 3.59 5.37 -7.31
C ARG A 70 2.06 5.29 -7.19
N VAL A 71 1.35 5.13 -8.31
CA VAL A 71 -0.11 4.94 -8.29
C VAL A 71 -0.48 3.67 -7.52
N PHE A 72 0.26 2.59 -7.77
CA PHE A 72 0.04 1.30 -7.12
C PHE A 72 0.30 1.34 -5.62
N VAL A 73 1.35 2.04 -5.16
CA VAL A 73 1.61 2.31 -3.73
C VAL A 73 0.43 3.00 -3.08
N TYR A 74 -0.04 4.09 -3.69
CA TYR A 74 -1.17 4.83 -3.17
C TYR A 74 -2.44 3.97 -3.10
N ALA A 75 -2.71 3.17 -4.14
CA ALA A 75 -3.85 2.25 -4.17
C ALA A 75 -3.76 1.19 -3.06
N MET A 76 -2.58 0.60 -2.84
CA MET A 76 -2.38 -0.36 -1.76
C MET A 76 -2.60 0.28 -0.37
N ALA A 77 -2.13 1.52 -0.17
CA ALA A 77 -2.33 2.23 1.08
C ALA A 77 -3.82 2.51 1.33
N GLU A 78 -4.55 2.96 0.32
CA GLU A 78 -6.02 3.13 0.38
C GLU A 78 -6.75 1.81 0.70
N TRP A 79 -6.24 0.68 0.21
CA TRP A 79 -6.88 -0.60 0.50
C TRP A 79 -6.60 -1.06 1.93
N LEU A 80 -5.36 -0.96 2.39
CA LEU A 80 -4.98 -1.33 3.76
C LEU A 80 -5.72 -0.49 4.79
N ALA A 81 -5.73 0.83 4.60
CA ALA A 81 -6.41 1.78 5.50
C ALA A 81 -7.95 1.67 5.45
N ARG A 82 -8.52 0.71 4.71
CA ARG A 82 -9.97 0.45 4.64
C ARG A 82 -10.30 -1.01 4.90
N ILE A 83 -9.35 -1.81 5.38
CA ILE A 83 -9.52 -3.25 5.55
C ILE A 83 -10.62 -3.58 6.58
N ASP A 84 -10.77 -2.75 7.59
CA ASP A 84 -11.81 -2.83 8.62
C ASP A 84 -13.10 -2.08 8.23
N ASN A 85 -13.16 -1.59 6.98
CA ASN A 85 -14.22 -0.77 6.42
C ASN A 85 -14.44 0.57 7.16
N GLN A 86 -13.43 1.03 7.90
CA GLN A 86 -13.35 2.37 8.46
C GLN A 86 -12.14 3.08 7.85
N LEU A 87 -12.18 4.40 7.81
CA LEU A 87 -11.01 5.22 7.52
C LEU A 87 -11.10 6.40 8.47
N ASP A 88 -10.18 6.49 9.40
CA ASP A 88 -10.18 7.55 10.38
C ASP A 88 -9.62 8.88 9.79
N PRO A 89 -9.86 10.02 10.44
CA PRO A 89 -9.37 11.30 9.93
C PRO A 89 -7.84 11.42 9.81
N LYS A 90 -7.08 10.75 10.68
CA LYS A 90 -5.61 10.76 10.64
C LYS A 90 -5.09 9.91 9.49
N GLU A 91 -5.68 8.75 9.24
CA GLU A 91 -5.36 7.91 8.09
C GLU A 91 -5.70 8.63 6.78
N GLN A 92 -6.83 9.35 6.73
CA GLN A 92 -7.16 10.18 5.57
C GLN A 92 -6.11 11.27 5.33
N VAL A 93 -5.64 11.95 6.38
CA VAL A 93 -4.55 12.94 6.28
C VAL A 93 -3.26 12.28 5.79
N ALA A 94 -2.90 11.12 6.34
CA ALA A 94 -1.70 10.39 5.93
C ALA A 94 -1.77 9.91 4.47
N LEU A 95 -2.94 9.49 3.99
CA LEU A 95 -3.16 9.18 2.58
C LEU A 95 -3.01 10.43 1.71
N ASP A 96 -3.51 11.58 2.14
CA ASP A 96 -3.38 12.83 1.38
C ASP A 96 -1.93 13.30 1.28
N GLU A 97 -1.18 13.18 2.38
CA GLU A 97 0.26 13.43 2.44
C GLU A 97 1.05 12.45 1.57
N LEU A 98 0.74 11.15 1.65
CA LEU A 98 1.35 10.12 0.81
C LEU A 98 1.10 10.42 -0.68
N GLY A 99 -0.14 10.72 -1.06
CA GLY A 99 -0.48 11.06 -2.44
C GLY A 99 0.27 12.30 -2.93
N ALA A 100 0.47 13.29 -2.07
CA ALA A 100 1.23 14.50 -2.40
C ALA A 100 2.72 14.19 -2.57
N PHE A 101 3.29 13.41 -1.64
CA PHE A 101 4.67 12.95 -1.70
C PHE A 101 4.95 12.12 -2.95
N LEU A 102 4.02 11.24 -3.35
CA LEU A 102 4.09 10.44 -4.57
C LEU A 102 3.87 11.27 -5.86
N MET A 103 3.59 12.58 -5.74
CA MET A 103 3.32 13.50 -6.84
C MET A 103 2.09 13.09 -7.67
N LEU A 104 1.06 12.54 -7.02
CA LEU A 104 -0.18 12.11 -7.66
C LEU A 104 -1.21 13.25 -7.64
N SER A 105 -1.78 13.54 -8.80
CA SER A 105 -2.92 14.45 -8.91
C SER A 105 -4.17 13.83 -8.29
N GLU A 106 -5.12 14.66 -7.87
CA GLU A 106 -6.40 14.22 -7.32
C GLU A 106 -7.13 13.25 -8.26
N ARG A 107 -7.17 13.56 -9.57
CA ARG A 107 -7.76 12.68 -10.58
C ARG A 107 -7.14 11.28 -10.58
N VAL A 108 -5.82 11.17 -10.42
CA VAL A 108 -5.13 9.88 -10.38
C VAL A 108 -5.43 9.15 -9.06
N ARG A 109 -5.47 9.86 -7.94
CA ARG A 109 -5.87 9.30 -6.63
C ARG A 109 -7.28 8.72 -6.67
N THR A 110 -8.23 9.43 -7.27
CA THR A 110 -9.61 8.94 -7.45
C THR A 110 -9.64 7.66 -8.27
N LYS A 111 -8.97 7.62 -9.43
CA LYS A 111 -8.90 6.41 -10.25
C LYS A 111 -8.28 5.22 -9.51
N ALA A 112 -7.25 5.47 -8.68
CA ALA A 112 -6.62 4.44 -7.85
C ALA A 112 -7.59 3.89 -6.81
N ARG A 113 -8.31 4.77 -6.10
CA ARG A 113 -9.36 4.39 -5.13
C ARG A 113 -10.48 3.59 -5.79
N ASP A 114 -10.94 4.00 -6.96
CA ASP A 114 -11.99 3.29 -7.70
C ASP A 114 -11.54 1.87 -8.07
N ALA A 115 -10.29 1.70 -8.50
CA ALA A 115 -9.71 0.40 -8.80
C ALA A 115 -9.64 -0.50 -7.56
N VAL A 116 -9.27 0.05 -6.40
CA VAL A 116 -9.28 -0.68 -5.12
C VAL A 116 -10.67 -1.17 -4.77
N GLN A 117 -11.68 -0.28 -4.83
CA GLN A 117 -13.06 -0.65 -4.50
C GLN A 117 -13.61 -1.75 -5.41
N GLU A 118 -13.23 -1.73 -6.68
CA GLU A 118 -13.62 -2.75 -7.64
C GLU A 118 -13.00 -4.11 -7.29
N ILE A 119 -11.69 -4.16 -7.05
CA ILE A 119 -11.01 -5.39 -6.67
C ILE A 119 -11.55 -5.92 -5.33
N ALA A 120 -11.74 -5.05 -4.33
CA ALA A 120 -12.26 -5.43 -3.03
C ALA A 120 -13.67 -6.05 -3.09
N ARG A 121 -14.49 -5.67 -4.07
CA ARG A 121 -15.83 -6.25 -4.32
C ARG A 121 -15.80 -7.59 -5.04
N LEU A 122 -14.67 -8.00 -5.60
CA LEU A 122 -14.57 -9.31 -6.24
C LEU A 122 -14.71 -10.43 -5.20
N PRO A 123 -15.28 -11.60 -5.56
CA PRO A 123 -15.45 -12.74 -4.64
C PRO A 123 -14.14 -13.20 -3.97
N THR A 124 -13.01 -12.90 -4.61
CA THR A 124 -11.65 -13.19 -4.14
C THR A 124 -10.98 -12.04 -3.38
N GLY A 125 -11.51 -10.81 -3.46
CA GLY A 125 -10.88 -9.58 -2.95
C GLY A 125 -11.29 -9.15 -1.55
N ASN A 126 -12.41 -9.65 -1.01
CA ASN A 126 -12.89 -9.29 0.34
C ASN A 126 -12.35 -10.23 1.43
N ARG A 127 -11.14 -10.77 1.23
CA ARG A 127 -10.46 -11.65 2.19
C ARG A 127 -9.23 -10.93 2.72
N PRO A 128 -9.16 -10.60 4.03
CA PRO A 128 -8.02 -9.90 4.63
C PRO A 128 -6.69 -10.60 4.37
N ASP A 129 -6.71 -11.93 4.22
CA ASP A 129 -5.59 -12.80 3.91
C ASP A 129 -5.13 -12.75 2.44
N ARG A 130 -5.85 -12.05 1.55
CA ARG A 130 -5.63 -12.08 0.09
C ARG A 130 -5.94 -10.74 -0.57
N PHE A 131 -5.03 -9.78 -0.43
CA PHE A 131 -4.95 -8.68 -1.40
C PHE A 131 -4.66 -9.27 -2.79
N ASP A 132 -5.58 -9.09 -3.74
CA ASP A 132 -5.31 -9.40 -5.16
C ASP A 132 -4.43 -8.31 -5.78
N LEU A 133 -3.15 -8.33 -5.40
CA LEU A 133 -2.14 -7.37 -5.85
C LEU A 133 -1.91 -7.44 -7.35
N VAL A 134 -2.02 -8.64 -7.93
CA VAL A 134 -1.86 -8.84 -9.36
C VAL A 134 -3.03 -8.22 -10.12
N GLY A 135 -4.26 -8.51 -9.68
CA GLY A 135 -5.47 -7.92 -10.25
C GLY A 135 -5.47 -6.39 -10.13
N LEU A 136 -5.13 -5.85 -8.96
CA LEU A 136 -5.03 -4.40 -8.76
C LEU A 136 -3.99 -3.77 -9.70
N ARG A 137 -2.80 -4.38 -9.83
CA ARG A 137 -1.75 -3.86 -10.70
C ARG A 137 -2.20 -3.83 -12.15
N SER A 138 -2.77 -4.93 -12.64
CA SER A 138 -3.29 -5.02 -14.00
C SER A 138 -4.43 -4.04 -14.27
N LEU A 139 -5.31 -3.82 -13.30
CA LEU A 139 -6.42 -2.87 -13.43
C LEU A 139 -5.92 -1.42 -13.53
N LEU A 140 -4.92 -1.05 -12.73
CA LEU A 140 -4.32 0.28 -12.81
C LEU A 140 -3.58 0.49 -14.14
N GLU A 141 -2.85 -0.51 -14.63
CA GLU A 141 -2.18 -0.47 -15.94
C GLU A 141 -3.12 -0.15 -17.10
N GLN A 142 -4.37 -0.62 -17.03
CA GLN A 142 -5.38 -0.36 -18.06
C GLN A 142 -6.03 1.02 -17.96
N ARG A 143 -5.96 1.67 -16.79
CA ARG A 143 -6.76 2.88 -16.46
C ARG A 143 -5.96 4.18 -16.42
N MET A 144 -4.63 4.09 -16.33
CA MET A 144 -3.75 5.25 -16.34
C MET A 144 -3.51 5.73 -17.75
#